data_AF-A0ABC8RMA9-F1
#
_entry.id   AF-A0ABC8RMA9-F1
#
_cell.length_a   1.000
_cell.length_b   1.000
_cell.length_c   1.000
_cell.angle_alpha   90.00
_cell.angle_beta   90.00
_cell.angle_gamma   90.00
#
_symmetry.space_group_name_H-M   'P 1'
#
loop_
_entity.id
_entity.type
_entity.pdbx_description
1 polymer ?
#
loop_
_entity_poly.entity_id
_entity_poly.type
_entity_poly.pdbx_seq_one_letter_code
_entity_poly.pdbx_strand_id
1 'polypeptide(L)'
;MVYTHASLCESMRLYPPVPLDSKEATEDDVLPDGTVVKKGMIVTYHPYAMGRVEKLWGPDWIEFSPERWLDRDTVTGKWSFVSRDPYMYPVFQAGPRICLGKEMAFMQMKRVVAGVLRRYRVVPLVEEGVEPVFMSHLTAKMKGGFPVGIVERGQRF
;
A
#
# COMPACT_ATOMS: atom_id res chain seq x y z
N MET A 1 17.40 3.16 2.79
CA MET A 1 16.23 4.04 2.95
C MET A 1 15.08 3.26 3.59
N VAL A 2 15.24 2.79 4.83
CA VAL A 2 14.27 1.90 5.49
C VAL A 2 12.94 2.60 5.73
N TYR A 3 12.97 3.84 6.23
CA TYR A 3 11.77 4.62 6.48
C TYR A 3 10.98 4.90 5.19
N THR A 4 11.65 5.26 4.10
CA THR A 4 10.98 5.42 2.79
C THR A 4 10.34 4.13 2.30
N HIS A 5 10.96 2.96 2.53
CA HIS A 5 10.36 1.69 2.15
C HIS A 5 9.09 1.42 2.97
N ALA A 6 9.15 1.64 4.28
CA ALA A 6 8.03 1.56 5.19
C ALA A 6 6.88 2.50 4.78
N SER A 7 7.18 3.77 4.48
CA SER A 7 6.16 4.73 4.02
C SER A 7 5.50 4.31 2.70
N LEU A 8 6.23 3.67 1.78
CA LEU A 8 5.66 3.14 0.54
C LEU A 8 4.73 1.95 0.81
N CYS A 9 5.12 1.03 1.70
CA CYS A 9 4.26 -0.08 2.10
C CYS A 9 2.99 0.41 2.79
N GLU A 10 3.12 1.37 3.71
CA GLU A 10 1.97 1.95 4.40
C GLU A 10 1.05 2.73 3.46
N SER A 11 1.63 3.45 2.49
CA SER A 11 0.86 4.15 1.47
C SER A 11 0.03 3.19 0.64
N MET A 12 0.63 2.07 0.20
CA MET A 12 -0.08 1.05 -0.58
C MET A 12 -1.01 0.18 0.26
N ARG A 13 -0.85 0.11 1.60
CA ARG A 13 -1.83 -0.54 2.49
C ARG A 13 -3.16 0.20 2.43
N LEU A 14 -3.12 1.53 2.56
CA LEU A 14 -4.32 2.37 2.50
C LEU A 14 -4.78 2.59 1.05
N TYR A 15 -3.86 2.75 0.11
CA TYR A 15 -4.15 3.09 -1.27
C TYR A 15 -3.43 2.14 -2.24
N PRO A 16 -3.80 0.85 -2.27
CA PRO A 16 -3.20 -0.12 -3.16
C PRO A 16 -3.47 0.24 -4.63
N PRO A 17 -2.48 0.08 -5.54
CA PRO A 17 -2.68 0.31 -6.96
C PRO A 17 -3.77 -0.59 -7.56
N VAL A 18 -3.90 -1.83 -7.09
CA VAL A 18 -4.96 -2.76 -7.48
C VAL A 18 -5.86 -3.01 -6.26
N PRO A 19 -7.06 -2.41 -6.18
CA PRO A 19 -7.90 -2.44 -4.98
C PRO A 19 -8.70 -3.74 -4.79
N LEU A 20 -8.85 -4.53 -5.86
CA LEU A 20 -9.57 -5.80 -5.91
C LEU A 20 -8.92 -6.72 -6.95
N ASP A 21 -8.86 -8.02 -6.65
CA ASP A 21 -8.29 -9.00 -7.55
C ASP A 21 -9.08 -10.32 -7.49
N SER A 22 -9.32 -10.90 -8.66
CA SER A 22 -10.29 -11.96 -8.90
C SER A 22 -9.66 -13.15 -9.59
N LYS A 23 -10.02 -14.36 -9.15
CA LYS A 23 -9.61 -15.64 -9.73
C LYS A 23 -10.85 -16.45 -10.10
N GLU A 24 -10.81 -17.15 -11.21
CA GLU A 24 -11.87 -18.10 -11.59
C GLU A 24 -11.49 -19.51 -11.11
N ALA A 25 -12.43 -20.20 -10.46
CA ALA A 25 -12.24 -21.58 -10.06
C ALA A 25 -12.28 -22.52 -11.28
N THR A 26 -11.20 -23.26 -11.53
CA THR A 26 -11.09 -24.19 -12.65
C THR A 26 -11.81 -25.52 -12.40
N GLU A 27 -12.05 -25.84 -11.14
CA GLU A 27 -12.75 -27.03 -10.64
C GLU A 27 -13.54 -26.68 -9.37
N ASP A 28 -14.40 -27.60 -8.94
CA ASP A 28 -15.12 -27.48 -7.67
C ASP A 28 -14.16 -27.62 -6.49
N ASP A 29 -14.31 -26.77 -5.48
CA ASP A 29 -13.47 -26.74 -4.28
C ASP A 29 -14.26 -26.32 -3.02
N VAL A 30 -13.67 -26.49 -1.84
CA VAL A 30 -14.22 -26.07 -0.56
C VAL A 30 -13.15 -25.29 0.20
N LEU A 31 -13.42 -24.01 0.50
CA LEU A 31 -12.52 -23.17 1.27
C LEU A 31 -12.38 -23.69 2.71
N PRO A 32 -11.30 -23.29 3.45
CA PRO A 32 -11.05 -23.80 4.81
C PRO A 32 -12.17 -23.58 5.82
N ASP A 33 -13.09 -22.64 5.57
CA ASP A 33 -14.26 -22.37 6.41
C ASP A 33 -15.51 -23.18 6.01
N GLY A 34 -15.40 -24.07 5.03
CA GLY A 34 -16.48 -24.88 4.50
C GLY A 34 -17.24 -24.24 3.33
N THR A 35 -16.86 -23.03 2.88
CA THR A 35 -17.51 -22.36 1.74
C THR A 35 -17.27 -23.14 0.45
N VAL A 36 -18.34 -23.60 -0.19
CA VAL A 36 -18.27 -24.32 -1.47
C VAL A 36 -18.07 -23.33 -2.62
N VAL A 37 -17.06 -23.57 -3.44
CA VAL A 37 -16.77 -22.83 -4.67
C VAL A 37 -16.94 -23.80 -5.84
N LYS A 38 -17.75 -23.43 -6.83
CA LYS A 38 -17.99 -24.25 -8.03
C LYS A 38 -17.12 -23.80 -9.18
N LYS A 39 -16.81 -24.72 -10.08
CA LYS A 39 -16.15 -24.41 -11.36
C LYS A 39 -16.85 -23.22 -12.04
N GLY A 40 -16.05 -22.26 -12.50
CA GLY A 40 -16.52 -21.03 -13.14
C GLY A 40 -16.93 -19.91 -12.17
N MET A 41 -16.95 -20.16 -10.86
CA MET A 41 -17.15 -19.08 -9.88
C MET A 41 -15.92 -18.18 -9.79
N ILE A 42 -16.17 -16.87 -9.64
CA ILE A 42 -15.14 -15.88 -9.41
C ILE A 42 -14.96 -15.66 -7.90
N VAL A 43 -13.76 -15.93 -7.41
CA VAL A 43 -13.34 -15.63 -6.04
C VAL A 43 -12.52 -14.34 -6.06
N THR A 44 -12.96 -13.34 -5.30
CA THR A 44 -12.33 -12.01 -5.26
C THR A 44 -11.89 -11.68 -3.84
N TYR A 45 -10.66 -11.18 -3.70
CA TYR A 45 -10.24 -10.52 -2.46
C TYR A 45 -9.98 -9.03 -2.72
N HIS A 46 -10.07 -8.25 -1.65
CA HIS A 46 -10.07 -6.80 -1.70
C HIS A 46 -8.88 -6.23 -0.91
N PRO A 47 -7.68 -6.09 -1.50
CA PRO A 47 -6.54 -5.47 -0.82
C PRO A 47 -6.87 -4.13 -0.16
N TYR A 48 -7.73 -3.32 -0.80
CA TYR A 48 -8.17 -2.03 -0.26
C TYR A 48 -8.93 -2.17 1.07
N ALA A 49 -9.83 -3.16 1.15
CA ALA A 49 -10.60 -3.43 2.36
C ALA A 49 -9.74 -4.12 3.41
N MET A 50 -8.93 -5.11 3.01
CA MET A 50 -7.99 -5.83 3.90
C MET A 50 -7.00 -4.90 4.58
N GLY A 51 -6.55 -3.85 3.88
CA GLY A 51 -5.75 -2.78 4.45
C GLY A 51 -6.42 -2.05 5.61
N ARG A 52 -7.75 -2.11 5.75
CA ARG A 52 -8.57 -1.38 6.74
C ARG A 52 -9.28 -2.28 7.75
N VAL A 53 -8.89 -3.54 7.83
CA VAL A 53 -9.46 -4.47 8.83
C VAL A 53 -8.71 -4.34 10.14
N GLU A 54 -9.39 -3.90 11.20
CA GLU A 54 -8.83 -3.79 12.55
C GLU A 54 -8.22 -5.11 13.04
N LYS A 55 -8.87 -6.24 12.79
CA LYS A 55 -8.35 -7.58 13.14
C LYS A 55 -6.97 -7.86 12.52
N LEU A 56 -6.66 -7.27 11.37
CA LEU A 56 -5.35 -7.41 10.72
C LEU A 56 -4.38 -6.34 11.26
N TRP A 57 -4.79 -5.08 11.32
CA TRP A 57 -3.86 -3.94 11.48
C TRP A 57 -3.84 -3.30 12.87
N GLY A 58 -4.69 -3.74 13.79
CA GLY A 58 -4.88 -3.16 15.10
C GLY A 58 -5.91 -2.01 15.12
N PRO A 59 -6.23 -1.47 16.31
CA PRO A 59 -7.25 -0.43 16.48
C PRO A 59 -6.90 0.89 15.76
N ASP A 60 -5.63 1.10 15.48
CA ASP A 60 -5.08 2.26 14.79
C ASP A 60 -4.94 2.03 13.27
N TRP A 61 -5.67 1.06 12.70
CA TRP A 61 -5.66 0.73 11.27
C TRP A 61 -5.92 1.94 10.35
N ILE A 62 -6.66 2.94 10.83
CA ILE A 62 -7.00 4.15 10.07
C ILE A 62 -5.79 5.07 9.90
N GLU A 63 -4.84 5.02 10.83
CA GLU A 63 -3.68 5.89 10.85
C GLU A 63 -2.63 5.48 9.80
N PHE A 64 -2.09 6.47 9.09
CA PHE A 64 -0.90 6.28 8.28
C PHE A 64 0.34 6.23 9.19
N SER A 65 0.84 5.03 9.48
CA SER A 65 2.04 4.84 10.31
C SER A 65 3.08 3.94 9.62
N PRO A 66 4.15 4.54 9.05
CA PRO A 66 5.30 3.79 8.56
C PRO A 66 5.96 2.91 9.65
N GLU A 67 5.83 3.28 10.92
CA GLU A 67 6.40 2.57 12.06
C GLU A 67 5.83 1.14 12.20
N ARG A 68 4.64 0.86 11.65
CA ARG A 68 4.11 -0.51 11.52
C ARG A 68 5.01 -1.44 10.71
N TRP A 69 5.95 -0.92 9.94
CA TRP A 69 6.85 -1.68 9.08
C TRP A 69 8.29 -1.64 9.59
N LEU A 70 8.50 -1.15 10.81
CA LEU A 70 9.82 -0.88 11.34
C LEU A 70 9.98 -1.51 12.71
N ASP A 71 11.19 -1.98 12.98
CA ASP A 71 11.63 -2.37 14.31
C ASP A 71 12.86 -1.54 14.70
N ARG A 72 12.94 -1.16 15.98
CA ARG A 72 14.03 -0.33 16.50
C ARG A 72 14.89 -1.17 17.42
N ASP A 73 16.12 -1.39 17.00
CA ASP A 73 17.12 -2.07 17.82
C ASP A 73 17.35 -1.26 19.11
N THR A 74 17.20 -1.92 20.27
CA THR A 74 17.22 -1.27 21.59
C THR A 74 18.60 -0.82 22.03
N VAL A 75 19.66 -1.38 21.45
CA VAL A 75 21.06 -1.09 21.81
C VAL A 75 21.63 0.01 20.92
N THR A 76 21.45 -0.14 19.60
CA THR A 76 22.00 0.75 18.57
C THR A 76 21.06 1.88 18.17
N GLY A 77 19.77 1.75 18.51
CA GLY A 77 18.72 2.70 18.13
C GLY A 77 18.37 2.68 16.63
N LYS A 78 18.92 1.74 15.86
CA LYS A 78 18.79 1.68 14.40
C LYS A 78 17.45 1.07 13.99
N TRP A 79 16.81 1.68 13.00
CA TRP A 79 15.60 1.15 12.38
C TRP A 79 15.93 0.05 11.36
N SER A 80 15.19 -1.05 11.44
CA SER A 80 15.17 -2.13 10.44
C SER A 80 13.75 -2.28 9.87
N PHE A 81 13.64 -2.83 8.66
CA PHE A 81 12.33 -3.05 8.03
C PHE A 81 11.81 -4.44 8.38
N VAL A 82 10.53 -4.52 8.74
CA VAL A 82 9.84 -5.77 9.03
C VAL A 82 8.73 -5.98 7.99
N SER A 83 8.88 -7.02 7.17
CA SER A 83 7.87 -7.39 6.20
C SER A 83 6.63 -7.99 6.87
N ARG A 84 5.46 -7.73 6.30
CA ARG A 84 4.21 -8.39 6.69
C ARG A 84 3.94 -9.61 5.82
N ASP A 85 3.13 -10.53 6.36
CA ASP A 85 2.69 -11.72 5.64
C ASP A 85 2.02 -11.31 4.30
N PRO A 86 2.41 -11.89 3.15
CA PRO A 86 1.83 -11.54 1.85
C PRO A 86 0.32 -11.80 1.73
N TYR A 87 -0.25 -12.74 2.49
CA TYR A 87 -1.69 -13.00 2.53
C TYR A 87 -2.44 -11.99 3.40
N MET A 88 -1.77 -11.38 4.38
CA MET A 88 -2.29 -10.24 5.14
C MET A 88 -2.18 -8.92 4.34
N TYR A 89 -1.11 -8.77 3.56
CA TYR A 89 -0.81 -7.60 2.74
C TYR A 89 -0.60 -7.98 1.26
N PRO A 90 -1.68 -8.29 0.51
CA PRO A 90 -1.59 -8.85 -0.84
C PRO A 90 -1.43 -7.81 -1.95
N VAL A 91 -0.81 -6.66 -1.68
CA VAL A 91 -0.59 -5.58 -2.68
C VAL A 91 0.21 -6.07 -3.89
N PHE A 92 1.17 -6.96 -3.66
CA PHE A 92 1.95 -7.61 -4.70
C PHE A 92 1.54 -9.08 -4.89
N GLN A 93 0.31 -9.44 -4.52
CA GLN A 93 -0.19 -10.82 -4.45
C GLN A 93 0.59 -11.67 -3.43
N ALA A 94 0.23 -12.95 -3.36
CA ALA A 94 0.92 -13.96 -2.56
C ALA A 94 1.05 -15.27 -3.35
N GLY A 95 1.86 -16.19 -2.84
CA GLY A 95 2.02 -17.53 -3.43
C GLY A 95 2.60 -17.53 -4.85
N PRO A 96 2.26 -18.52 -5.70
CA PRO A 96 2.83 -18.70 -7.04
C PRO A 96 2.59 -17.55 -8.02
N ARG A 97 1.63 -16.66 -7.72
CA ARG A 97 1.26 -15.50 -8.55
C ARG A 97 1.78 -14.18 -7.98
N ILE A 98 2.80 -14.23 -7.11
CA ILE A 98 3.47 -13.03 -6.61
C ILE A 98 3.97 -12.16 -7.77
N CYS A 99 3.79 -10.84 -7.64
CA CYS A 99 4.16 -9.89 -8.68
C CYS A 99 5.67 -9.88 -8.91
N LEU A 100 6.09 -10.32 -10.11
CA LEU A 100 7.49 -10.30 -10.54
C LEU A 100 8.09 -8.88 -10.58
N GLY A 101 7.23 -7.87 -10.73
CA GLY A 101 7.63 -6.45 -10.76
C GLY A 101 7.88 -5.83 -9.39
N LYS A 102 7.66 -6.54 -8.28
CA LYS A 102 7.72 -5.98 -6.91
C LYS A 102 9.03 -5.23 -6.62
N GLU A 103 10.17 -5.88 -6.85
CA GLU A 103 11.48 -5.28 -6.54
C GLU A 103 11.80 -4.09 -7.45
N MET A 104 11.46 -4.19 -8.74
CA MET A 104 11.59 -3.08 -9.69
C MET A 104 10.71 -1.89 -9.29
N ALA A 105 9.46 -2.14 -8.88
CA ALA A 105 8.54 -1.10 -8.44
C ALA A 105 9.10 -0.37 -7.21
N PHE A 106 9.59 -1.10 -6.20
CA PHE A 106 10.20 -0.46 -5.03
C PHE A 106 11.45 0.35 -5.37
N MET A 107 12.30 -0.14 -6.27
CA MET A 107 13.46 0.61 -6.74
C MET A 107 13.03 1.95 -7.39
N GLN A 108 12.06 1.90 -8.31
CA GLN A 108 11.57 3.08 -9.03
C GLN A 108 10.89 4.07 -8.08
N MET A 109 9.99 3.60 -7.22
CA MET A 109 9.31 4.44 -6.22
C MET A 109 10.30 5.12 -5.28
N LYS A 110 11.29 4.38 -4.75
CA LYS A 110 12.35 4.96 -3.89
C LYS A 110 13.15 6.02 -4.64
N ARG A 111 13.47 5.80 -5.92
CA ARG A 111 14.19 6.77 -6.75
C ARG A 111 13.38 8.04 -6.97
N VAL A 112 12.08 7.94 -7.25
CA VAL A 112 11.18 9.09 -7.39
C VAL A 112 11.10 9.87 -6.08
N VAL A 113 10.82 9.19 -4.95
CA VAL A 113 10.72 9.83 -3.64
C VAL A 113 12.04 10.52 -3.26
N ALA A 114 13.19 9.86 -3.45
CA ALA A 114 14.50 10.47 -3.20
C ALA A 114 14.77 11.68 -4.10
N GLY A 115 14.42 11.60 -5.38
CA GLY A 115 14.62 12.68 -6.34
C GLY A 115 13.79 13.92 -6.03
N VAL A 116 12.51 13.71 -5.72
CA VAL A 116 11.57 14.79 -5.42
C VAL A 116 11.85 15.38 -4.03
N LEU A 117 11.83 14.56 -2.97
CA LEU A 117 11.88 15.07 -1.60
C LEU A 117 13.26 15.63 -1.21
N ARG A 118 14.34 15.27 -1.92
CA ARG A 118 15.65 15.89 -1.69
C ARG A 118 15.72 17.34 -2.15
N ARG A 119 14.98 17.69 -3.22
CA ARG A 119 15.03 19.01 -3.86
C ARG A 119 13.81 19.86 -3.55
N TYR A 120 12.68 19.24 -3.26
CA TYR A 120 11.42 19.94 -3.13
C TYR A 120 10.67 19.56 -1.84
N ARG A 121 9.87 20.50 -1.36
CA ARG A 121 8.77 20.28 -0.43
C ARG A 121 7.49 20.15 -1.27
N VAL A 122 6.75 19.07 -1.04
CA VAL A 122 5.43 18.85 -1.64
C VAL A 122 4.42 19.35 -0.62
N VAL A 123 3.65 20.38 -0.96
CA VAL A 123 2.71 21.04 -0.06
C VAL A 123 1.29 20.84 -0.60
N PRO A 124 0.36 20.25 0.17
CA PRO A 124 -1.04 20.18 -0.24
C PRO A 124 -1.61 21.58 -0.51
N LEU A 125 -2.35 21.73 -1.62
CA LEU A 125 -3.09 22.97 -1.94
C LEU A 125 -4.59 22.84 -1.68
N VAL A 126 -5.00 21.75 -1.04
CA VAL A 126 -6.37 21.48 -0.62
C VAL A 126 -6.57 21.96 0.82
N GLU A 127 -7.80 22.28 1.17
CA GLU A 127 -8.17 22.60 2.56
C GLU A 127 -7.88 21.41 3.49
N GLU A 128 -7.57 21.71 4.75
CA GLU A 128 -7.31 20.68 5.75
C GLU A 128 -8.57 19.82 5.98
N GLY A 129 -8.38 18.50 6.05
CA GLY A 129 -9.49 17.54 6.17
C GLY A 129 -10.15 17.12 4.86
N VAL A 130 -9.77 17.68 3.71
CA VAL A 130 -10.25 17.19 2.40
C VAL A 130 -9.60 15.86 2.05
N GLU A 131 -10.40 14.80 2.02
CA GLU A 131 -9.94 13.49 1.55
C GLU A 131 -10.07 13.33 0.03
N PRO A 132 -9.05 12.76 -0.65
CA PRO A 132 -9.14 12.50 -2.08
C PRO A 132 -10.19 11.44 -2.38
N VAL A 133 -11.05 11.70 -3.37
CA VAL A 133 -12.03 10.72 -3.83
C VAL A 133 -11.32 9.60 -4.57
N PHE A 134 -11.28 8.42 -3.95
CA PHE A 134 -10.69 7.22 -4.52
C PHE A 134 -11.59 6.62 -5.60
N MET A 135 -11.05 6.44 -6.81
CA MET A 135 -11.74 5.81 -7.93
C MET A 135 -11.12 4.45 -8.22
N SER A 136 -11.94 3.41 -8.07
CA SER A 136 -11.57 2.03 -8.39
C SER A 136 -11.80 1.76 -9.88
N HIS A 137 -10.71 1.64 -10.63
CA HIS A 137 -10.68 1.05 -11.98
C HIS A 137 -9.79 -0.20 -11.96
N LEU A 138 -9.23 -0.62 -13.10
CA LEU A 138 -8.16 -1.64 -13.12
C LEU A 138 -7.00 -1.26 -12.19
N THR A 139 -6.63 0.03 -12.21
CA THR A 139 -5.77 0.65 -11.20
C THR A 139 -6.51 1.77 -10.48
N ALA A 140 -6.30 1.85 -9.18
CA ALA A 140 -6.79 2.92 -8.35
C ALA A 140 -6.20 4.28 -8.74
N LYS A 141 -7.03 5.32 -8.70
CA LYS A 141 -6.60 6.72 -8.91
C LYS A 141 -7.45 7.67 -8.07
N MET A 142 -6.95 8.89 -7.86
CA MET A 142 -7.72 9.96 -7.22
C MET A 142 -8.52 10.72 -8.28
N LYS A 143 -9.80 11.00 -8.03
CA LYS A 143 -10.65 11.82 -8.91
C LYS A 143 -10.07 13.23 -9.01
N GLY A 144 -9.66 13.63 -10.22
CA GLY A 144 -9.04 14.94 -10.45
C GLY A 144 -7.61 15.07 -9.91
N GLY A 145 -7.00 14.00 -9.40
CA GLY A 145 -5.69 14.05 -8.76
C GLY A 145 -5.73 14.62 -7.34
N PHE A 146 -4.55 14.95 -6.80
CA PHE A 146 -4.40 15.64 -5.52
C PHE A 146 -3.55 16.89 -5.75
N PRO A 147 -4.16 18.10 -5.73
CA PRO A 147 -3.44 19.35 -5.97
C PRO A 147 -2.33 19.56 -4.94
N VAL A 148 -1.09 19.72 -5.44
CA VAL A 148 0.10 20.00 -4.62
C VAL A 148 0.95 21.10 -5.23
N GLY A 149 1.50 21.96 -4.38
CA GLY A 149 2.54 22.91 -4.70
C GLY A 149 3.92 22.27 -4.53
N ILE A 150 4.84 22.56 -5.45
CA ILE A 150 6.22 22.09 -5.41
C ILE A 150 7.12 23.28 -5.09
N VAL A 151 7.73 23.27 -3.91
CA VAL A 151 8.58 24.36 -3.41
C VAL A 151 10.02 23.88 -3.30
N GLU A 152 10.97 24.59 -3.90
CA GLU A 152 12.39 24.22 -3.80
C GLU A 152 12.91 24.30 -2.35
N ARG A 153 13.68 23.30 -1.93
CA ARG A 153 14.35 23.26 -0.62
C ARG A 153 15.59 24.14 -0.68
N GLY A 154 15.46 25.39 -0.22
CA GLY A 154 16.58 26.34 -0.18
C GLY A 154 16.13 27.78 -0.43
N GLN A 155 15.00 27.99 -1.09
CA GLN A 155 14.33 29.28 -1.13
C GLN A 155 13.48 29.46 0.14
N ARG A 156 13.79 30.50 0.93
CA ARG A 156 12.89 31.04 1.97
C ARG A 156 11.81 31.88 1.26
N PHE A 157 10.56 31.76 1.71
CA PHE A 157 9.53 32.75 1.41
C PHE A 157 9.83 34.05 2.13
#